data_AF-A0A7W1UI24-F1
#
_entry.id   AF-A0A7W1UI24-F1
#
_cell.length_a   1.000
_cell.length_b   1.000
_cell.length_c   1.000
_cell.angle_alpha   90.00
_cell.angle_beta   90.00
_cell.angle_gamma   90.00
#
_symmetry.space_group_name_H-M   'P 1'
#
loop_
_entity.id
_entity.type
_entity.pdbx_description
1 polymer ?
#
loop_
_entity_poly.entity_id
_entity_poly.type
_entity_poly.pdbx_seq_one_letter_code
_entity_poly.pdbx_strand_id
1 'polypeptide(L)'
;MKPEFKVGDHVEWNSEAGRVRGTINKKITSAIEFKTYTVRATKEEPQYLIKSDKTEHLAMHKGSALTKIGNSKRSHQEGSNLKRT
;
A
#
# COMPACT_ATOMS: atom_id res chain seq x y z
N MET A 1 3.16 -12.63 -6.51
CA MET A 1 2.20 -11.78 -7.24
C MET A 1 2.12 -10.44 -6.50
N LYS A 2 2.32 -9.29 -7.16
CA LYS A 2 2.25 -8.00 -6.47
C LYS A 2 0.80 -7.73 -6.08
N PRO A 3 0.51 -7.35 -4.81
CA PRO A 3 -0.85 -7.02 -4.43
C PRO A 3 -1.31 -5.78 -5.22
N GLU A 4 -2.42 -5.94 -5.94
CA GLU A 4 -3.07 -4.84 -6.64
C GLU A 4 -4.23 -4.32 -5.80
N PHE A 5 -4.22 -3.01 -5.55
CA PHE A 5 -5.23 -2.32 -4.77
C PHE A 5 -6.16 -1.53 -5.67
N LYS A 6 -7.43 -1.41 -5.26
CA LYS A 6 -8.44 -0.62 -5.94
C LYS A 6 -8.70 0.66 -5.17
N VAL A 7 -9.17 1.70 -5.88
CA VAL A 7 -9.67 2.92 -5.23
C VAL A 7 -10.82 2.54 -4.30
N GLY A 8 -10.79 3.05 -3.06
CA GLY A 8 -11.70 2.70 -1.99
C GLY A 8 -11.25 1.53 -1.10
N ASP A 9 -10.18 0.80 -1.45
CA ASP A 9 -9.63 -0.21 -0.55
C ASP A 9 -9.00 0.45 0.67
N HIS A 10 -9.35 -0.05 1.87
CA HIS A 10 -8.59 0.29 3.07
C HIS A 10 -7.28 -0.50 3.11
N VAL A 11 -6.21 0.21 3.44
CA VAL A 11 -4.86 -0.32 3.57
C VAL A 11 -4.20 0.15 4.86
N GLU A 12 -3.28 -0.65 5.37
CA GLU A 12 -2.31 -0.26 6.38
C GLU A 12 -0.91 -0.26 5.80
N TRP A 13 -0.06 0.64 6.31
CA TRP A 13 1.36 0.70 5.98
C TRP A 13 2.16 1.08 7.21
N ASN A 14 3.46 0.73 7.20
CA ASN A 14 4.37 1.16 8.25
C ASN A 14 4.95 2.53 7.91
N SER A 15 4.83 3.46 8.84
CA SER A 15 5.46 4.78 8.83
C SER A 15 6.53 4.84 9.93
N GLU A 16 7.38 5.87 9.90
CA GLU A 16 8.35 6.15 10.96
C GLU A 16 7.67 6.29 12.33
N ALA A 17 6.46 6.85 12.36
CA ALA A 17 5.63 6.99 13.56
C ALA A 17 4.82 5.72 13.92
N GLY A 18 5.05 4.59 13.24
CA GLY A 18 4.35 3.32 13.45
C GLY A 18 3.32 2.99 12.36
N ARG A 19 2.38 2.07 12.66
CA ARG A 19 1.38 1.61 11.69
C ARG A 19 0.30 2.66 11.45
N VAL A 20 0.14 3.06 10.20
CA VAL A 20 -0.89 4.02 9.76
C VAL A 20 -1.91 3.29 8.89
N ARG A 21 -3.14 3.77 8.92
CA ARG A 21 -4.26 3.26 8.13
C ARG A 21 -4.85 4.37 7.28
N GLY A 22 -5.38 3.98 6.13
CA GLY A 22 -5.93 4.91 5.17
C GLY A 22 -6.65 4.21 4.04
N THR A 23 -7.27 5.03 3.20
CA THR A 23 -8.03 4.58 2.03
C THR A 23 -7.27 4.92 0.75
N ILE A 24 -7.22 3.97 -0.18
CA ILE A 24 -6.67 4.21 -1.53
C ILE A 24 -7.57 5.22 -2.25
N ASN A 25 -7.05 6.42 -2.50
CA ASN A 25 -7.76 7.48 -3.19
C ASN A 25 -7.54 7.41 -4.72
N LYS A 26 -6.33 7.04 -5.16
CA LYS A 26 -6.00 6.97 -6.60
C LYS A 26 -4.88 5.98 -6.89
N LYS A 27 -4.99 5.23 -7.99
CA LYS A 27 -3.90 4.42 -8.57
C LYS A 27 -3.18 5.23 -9.65
N ILE A 28 -1.86 5.31 -9.56
CA ILE A 28 -0.99 6.01 -10.51
C ILE A 28 -0.13 4.95 -11.21
N THR A 29 -0.24 4.86 -12.53
CA THR A 29 0.46 3.88 -13.38
C THR A 29 1.41 4.53 -14.38
N SER A 30 1.59 5.84 -14.28
CA SER A 30 2.38 6.64 -15.21
C SER A 30 3.08 7.74 -14.44
N ALA A 31 4.20 8.23 -14.98
CA ALA A 31 4.93 9.30 -14.32
C ALA A 31 4.06 10.55 -14.21
N ILE A 32 3.96 11.11 -13.01
CA ILE A 32 3.22 12.36 -12.75
C ILE A 32 4.05 13.30 -11.90
N GLU A 33 3.82 14.59 -12.02
CA GLU A 33 4.34 15.58 -11.08
C GLU A 33 3.38 15.67 -9.88
N PHE A 34 3.91 15.40 -8.69
CA PHE A 34 3.15 15.51 -7.45
C PHE A 34 3.81 16.51 -6.51
N LYS A 35 3.13 17.64 -6.29
CA LYS A 35 3.60 18.79 -5.51
C LYS A 35 4.97 19.27 -5.99
N THR A 36 6.04 18.76 -5.40
CA THR A 36 7.42 19.20 -5.62
C THR A 36 8.32 18.12 -6.21
N TYR A 37 7.80 16.91 -6.49
CA TYR A 37 8.60 15.81 -7.02
C TYR A 37 7.86 14.97 -8.07
N THR A 38 8.63 14.42 -9.00
CA THR A 38 8.10 13.52 -10.02
C THR A 38 7.98 12.10 -9.47
N VAL A 39 6.77 11.57 -9.48
CA VAL A 39 6.46 10.20 -9.11
C VAL A 39 6.74 9.33 -10.32
N ARG A 40 7.77 8.48 -10.25
CA ARG A 40 8.11 7.52 -11.31
C ARG A 40 7.27 6.25 -11.19
N ALA A 41 5.97 6.36 -11.43
CA ALA A 41 5.07 5.22 -11.49
C ALA A 41 5.02 4.63 -12.90
N THR A 42 4.88 3.31 -12.98
CA THR A 42 4.70 2.58 -14.25
C THR A 42 3.54 1.59 -14.14
N LYS A 43 3.16 0.95 -15.25
CA LYS A 43 2.15 -0.12 -15.24
C LYS A 43 2.60 -1.33 -14.41
N GLU A 44 3.89 -1.58 -14.35
CA GLU A 44 4.52 -2.71 -13.64
C GLU A 44 4.79 -2.39 -12.16
N GLU A 45 5.05 -1.12 -11.87
CA GLU A 45 5.24 -0.57 -10.53
C GLU A 45 4.27 0.59 -10.30
N PRO A 46 2.97 0.29 -10.12
CA PRO A 46 2.00 1.31 -9.78
C PRO A 46 2.27 1.87 -8.39
N GLN A 47 2.06 3.18 -8.26
CA GLN A 47 2.08 3.91 -7.00
C GLN A 47 0.63 4.24 -6.61
N TYR A 48 0.35 4.24 -5.32
CA TYR A 48 -1.00 4.49 -4.81
C TYR A 48 -1.01 5.73 -3.93
N LEU A 49 -1.92 6.63 -4.24
CA LEU A 49 -2.25 7.78 -3.40
C LEU A 49 -3.23 7.33 -2.34
N ILE A 50 -2.82 7.43 -1.08
CA ILE A 50 -3.58 6.98 0.08
C ILE A 50 -3.91 8.19 0.94
N LYS A 51 -5.16 8.29 1.37
CA LYS A 51 -5.59 9.28 2.35
C LYS A 51 -5.61 8.62 3.73
N SER A 52 -4.82 9.15 4.67
CA SER A 52 -4.81 8.72 6.07
C SER A 52 -6.17 8.99 6.71
N ASP A 53 -6.71 8.01 7.43
CA ASP A 53 -8.02 8.15 8.09
C ASP A 53 -7.94 9.08 9.31
N LYS A 54 -6.75 9.18 9.93
CA LYS A 54 -6.56 9.95 11.17
C LYS A 54 -6.23 11.42 10.92
N THR A 55 -5.39 11.67 9.91
CA THR A 55 -4.74 12.98 9.72
C THR A 55 -5.12 13.62 8.40
N GLU A 56 -6.00 12.97 7.62
CA GLU A 56 -6.36 13.32 6.24
C GLU A 56 -5.17 13.54 5.29
N HIS A 57 -3.97 13.17 5.72
CA HIS A 57 -2.75 13.34 4.96
C HIS A 57 -2.75 12.42 3.75
N LEU A 58 -2.34 12.97 2.62
CA LEU A 58 -2.13 12.24 1.39
C LEU A 58 -0.69 11.72 1.34
N ALA A 59 -0.54 10.40 1.23
CA ALA A 59 0.74 9.72 1.08
C ALA A 59 0.78 8.95 -0.24
N MET A 60 1.96 8.82 -0.83
CA MET A 60 2.17 7.96 -2.00
C MET A 60 3.09 6.81 -1.65
N HIS A 61 2.61 5.59 -1.87
CA HIS A 61 3.36 4.37 -1.60
C HIS A 61 3.20 3.34 -2.73
N LYS A 62 4.23 2.53 -2.93
CA LYS A 62 4.17 1.34 -3.79
C LYS A 62 3.27 0.29 -3.15
N GLY A 63 2.58 -0.50 -3.96
CA GLY A 63 1.72 -1.58 -3.46
C GLY A 63 2.46 -2.60 -2.57
N SER A 64 3.77 -2.78 -2.76
CA SER A 64 4.60 -3.67 -1.93
C SER A 64 4.73 -3.23 -0.47
N ALA A 65 4.49 -1.95 -0.17
CA ALA A 65 4.54 -1.41 1.19
C ALA A 65 3.17 -1.40 1.90
N LEU A 66 2.12 -1.82 1.20
CA LEU A 66 0.74 -1.74 1.66
C LEU A 66 0.19 -3.12 1.99
N THR A 67 -0.63 -3.19 3.02
CA THR A 67 -1.39 -4.38 3.41
C THR A 67 -2.88 -4.04 3.39
N LYS A 68 -3.69 -4.82 2.66
CA LYS A 68 -5.14 -4.60 2.60
C LYS A 68 -5.78 -4.96 3.95
N ILE A 69 -6.63 -4.09 4.51
CA ILE A 69 -7.32 -4.28 5.79
C ILE A 69 -8.85 -4.40 5.65
N GLY A 70 -9.32 -4.93 4.53
CA GLY A 70 -10.73 -5.32 4.36
C GLY A 70 -10.98 -6.74 4.88
N ASN A 71 -12.24 -7.09 5.15
CA ASN A 71 -12.74 -8.38 5.68
C ASN A 71 -12.44 -9.63 4.81
N SER A 72 -11.26 -9.77 4.23
CA SER A 72 -10.77 -11.06 3.76
C SER A 72 -10.22 -11.81 4.97
N LYS A 73 -10.94 -12.86 5.37
CA LYS A 73 -10.44 -13.95 6.23
C LYS A 73 -8.94 -14.12 6.01
N ARG A 74 -8.15 -13.91 7.06
CA ARG A 74 -6.73 -14.26 7.11
C ARG A 74 -6.58 -15.74 6.73
N SER A 75 -6.32 -16.05 5.47
CA SER A 75 -5.68 -17.31 5.11
C SER A 75 -4.19 -17.12 5.40
N HIS A 76 -3.83 -17.29 6.68
CA HIS A 76 -2.45 -17.58 7.06
C HIS A 76 -2.09 -18.91 6.39
N GLN A 77 -1.32 -18.87 5.29
CA GLN A 77 -0.43 -19.98 5.00
C GLN A 77 0.85 -19.73 5.77
N GLU A 78 0.89 -20.33 6.96
CA GLU A 78 2.05 -20.41 7.83
C GLU A 78 3.05 -21.37 7.18
N GLY A 79 4.05 -20.83 6.50
CA GLY A 79 5.20 -21.56 6.00
C GLY A 79 6.32 -21.57 7.04
N SER A 80 6.11 -22.21 8.19
CA SER A 80 7.17 -22.52 9.14
C SER A 80 7.70 -23.93 8.86
N ASN A 81 8.75 -24.04 8.05
CA ASN A 81 9.60 -25.22 8.06
C ASN A 81 11.05 -24.78 8.24
N LEU A 82 11.43 -24.52 9.48
CA LEU A 82 12.82 -24.53 9.91
C LEU A 82 13.01 -25.75 10.81
N LYS A 83 13.25 -26.90 10.20
CA LYS A 83 13.83 -28.05 10.90
C LYS A 83 15.25 -27.66 11.33
N ARG A 84 15.43 -27.41 12.61
CA ARG A 84 16.73 -27.44 13.28
C ARG A 84 17.13 -28.91 13.44
N THR A 85 18.25 -29.29 12.84
CA THR A 85 19.10 -30.40 13.27
C THR A 85 20.19 -29.86 14.18
#